data_AF-A0A133XWC4-F1
#
_entry.id   AF-A0A133XWC4-F1
#
_cell.length_a   1.000
_cell.length_b   1.000
_cell.length_c   1.000
_cell.angle_alpha   90.00
_cell.angle_beta   90.00
_cell.angle_gamma   90.00
#
_symmetry.space_group_name_H-M   'P 1'
#
loop_
_entity.id
_entity.type
_entity.pdbx_description
1 polymer ?
#
loop_
_entity_poly.entity_id
_entity_poly.type
_entity_poly.pdbx_seq_one_letter_code
_entity_poly.pdbx_strand_id
1 'polypeptide(L)'
;MSFRKEWARAPLVIGIVGGVFLVPSIARAEGISGADVLLPKPAEFIPALAAFLVIWIIMAKFIWPPVLKAMENRQQKIQDDLDAAEQSKLAGEKIREQCKANIAEAQKQADAIITEAKKDAESLRTQILEKAQEDASATIAKARDAAAVERKKAMVELSESVVDLSVEIAGKIIGGSLSDEQQRRLAEKYLHEVSASHEQQS
;
A
#
# COMPACT_ATOMS: atom_id res chain seq x y z
N MET A 1 -43.29 -35.10 5.21
CA MET A 1 -43.11 -34.77 3.77
C MET A 1 -42.14 -35.78 3.18
N SER A 2 -42.53 -36.99 2.77
CA SER A 2 -43.36 -37.39 1.62
C SER A 2 -42.78 -37.06 0.24
N PHE A 3 -41.72 -37.74 -0.19
CA PHE A 3 -41.41 -37.86 -1.63
C PHE A 3 -40.98 -39.28 -1.99
N ARG A 4 -41.98 -40.16 -1.91
CA ARG A 4 -42.06 -41.41 -2.65
C ARG A 4 -42.99 -41.12 -3.84
N LYS A 5 -42.54 -41.50 -5.05
CA LYS A 5 -43.19 -41.43 -6.38
C LYS A 5 -42.44 -40.47 -7.29
N GLU A 6 -41.81 -41.03 -8.33
CA GLU A 6 -41.89 -40.66 -9.76
C GLU A 6 -41.00 -41.62 -10.56
N TRP A 7 -41.43 -42.89 -10.66
CA TRP A 7 -40.93 -43.82 -11.68
C TRP A 7 -42.14 -44.46 -12.35
N ALA A 8 -42.85 -43.65 -13.12
CA ALA A 8 -43.87 -44.10 -14.03
C ALA A 8 -43.77 -43.24 -15.29
N ARG A 9 -43.47 -43.90 -16.41
CA ARG A 9 -43.83 -43.60 -17.82
C ARG A 9 -42.62 -43.65 -18.77
N ALA A 10 -42.87 -44.36 -19.86
CA ALA A 10 -42.15 -44.46 -21.14
C ALA A 10 -41.26 -45.70 -21.33
N PRO A 11 -41.30 -46.31 -22.53
CA PRO A 11 -41.53 -47.74 -22.68
C PRO A 11 -40.26 -48.50 -23.04
N LEU A 12 -40.20 -49.72 -22.52
CA LEU A 12 -39.17 -50.71 -22.72
C LEU A 12 -39.15 -51.10 -24.21
N VAL A 13 -38.10 -50.65 -24.91
CA VAL A 13 -37.88 -50.94 -26.32
C VAL A 13 -37.67 -52.43 -26.49
N ILE A 14 -38.54 -52.97 -27.32
CA ILE A 14 -38.65 -54.34 -27.79
C ILE A 14 -37.33 -54.76 -28.44
N GLY A 15 -36.59 -55.65 -27.75
CA GLY A 15 -35.55 -56.48 -28.33
C GLY A 15 -36.07 -57.91 -28.37
N ILE A 16 -36.53 -58.33 -29.54
CA ILE A 16 -37.09 -59.64 -29.84
C ILE A 16 -36.07 -60.73 -29.46
N VAL A 17 -36.29 -61.43 -28.34
CA VAL A 17 -35.91 -62.84 -28.22
C VAL A 17 -37.23 -63.58 -28.20
N GLY A 18 -37.54 -64.15 -29.37
CA GLY A 18 -38.84 -64.72 -29.72
C GLY A 18 -39.37 -65.69 -28.67
N GLY A 19 -40.68 -65.59 -28.46
CA GLY A 19 -41.41 -66.42 -27.51
C GLY A 19 -41.23 -67.91 -27.76
N VAL A 20 -40.99 -68.62 -26.67
CA VAL A 20 -41.29 -70.05 -26.55
C VAL A 20 -42.23 -70.18 -25.35
N PHE A 21 -43.50 -69.83 -25.58
CA PHE A 21 -44.60 -70.16 -24.68
C PHE A 21 -45.17 -71.53 -25.10
N LEU A 22 -45.02 -72.51 -24.20
CA LEU A 22 -45.92 -73.64 -23.96
C LEU A 22 -46.42 -74.47 -25.16
N VAL A 23 -45.68 -75.54 -25.45
CA VAL A 23 -46.28 -76.85 -25.81
C VAL A 23 -45.83 -77.84 -24.73
N PRO A 24 -46.72 -78.49 -23.98
CA PRO A 24 -46.33 -79.61 -23.14
C PRO A 24 -46.07 -80.79 -24.07
N SER A 25 -44.84 -80.91 -24.56
CA SER A 25 -44.40 -82.15 -25.20
C SER A 25 -44.36 -83.22 -24.12
N ILE A 26 -45.27 -84.19 -24.23
CA ILE A 26 -45.17 -85.46 -23.52
C ILE A 26 -43.85 -86.11 -23.98
N ALA A 27 -42.78 -85.86 -23.23
CA ALA A 27 -41.51 -86.55 -23.36
C ALA A 27 -41.59 -87.80 -22.47
N ARG A 28 -41.81 -88.90 -23.17
CA ARG A 28 -41.69 -90.30 -22.78
C ARG A 28 -40.60 -90.52 -21.71
N ALA A 29 -40.98 -91.06 -20.56
CA ALA A 29 -40.03 -91.59 -19.58
C ALA A 29 -39.40 -92.86 -20.16
N GLU A 30 -38.26 -92.71 -20.84
CA GLU A 30 -37.34 -93.83 -21.04
C GLU A 30 -36.37 -93.85 -19.87
N GLY A 31 -36.22 -95.02 -19.26
CA GLY A 31 -35.38 -95.22 -18.08
C GLY A 31 -33.96 -94.74 -18.31
N ILE A 32 -33.42 -94.01 -17.33
CA ILE A 32 -32.00 -93.68 -17.25
C ILE A 32 -31.25 -94.99 -17.02
N SER A 33 -30.80 -95.61 -18.10
CA SER A 33 -29.85 -96.72 -18.04
C SER A 33 -28.48 -96.15 -17.72
N GLY A 34 -27.91 -96.51 -16.57
CA GLY A 34 -26.69 -95.91 -16.00
C GLY A 34 -25.42 -96.03 -16.87
N ALA A 35 -25.47 -96.74 -18.00
CA ALA A 35 -24.37 -96.83 -18.97
C ALA A 35 -24.35 -95.65 -19.97
N ASP A 36 -25.49 -95.01 -20.27
CA ASP A 36 -25.57 -93.87 -21.22
C ASP A 36 -25.16 -92.53 -20.56
N VAL A 37 -25.04 -92.49 -19.22
CA VAL A 37 -24.54 -91.36 -18.43
C VAL A 37 -23.01 -91.34 -18.34
N LEU A 38 -22.37 -92.51 -18.42
CA LEU A 38 -20.92 -92.66 -18.24
C LEU A 38 -20.12 -92.49 -19.53
N LEU A 39 -20.75 -92.63 -20.71
CA LEU A 39 -20.14 -92.40 -22.02
C LEU A 39 -20.89 -91.29 -22.76
N PRO A 40 -20.43 -90.03 -22.70
CA PRO A 40 -21.06 -88.94 -23.43
C PRO A 40 -21.00 -89.25 -24.94
N LYS A 41 -22.16 -89.25 -25.59
CA LYS A 41 -22.25 -89.38 -27.05
C LYS A 41 -21.53 -88.18 -27.67
N PRO A 42 -20.58 -88.37 -28.60
CA PRO A 42 -19.81 -87.26 -29.19
C PRO A 42 -20.70 -86.23 -29.91
N ALA A 43 -21.93 -86.62 -30.27
CA ALA A 43 -22.94 -85.75 -30.85
C ALA A 43 -23.45 -84.65 -29.90
N GLU A 44 -23.44 -84.85 -28.58
CA GLU A 44 -23.88 -83.85 -27.59
C GLU A 44 -22.75 -82.89 -27.19
N PHE A 45 -21.49 -83.29 -27.41
CA PHE A 45 -20.32 -82.46 -27.13
C PHE A 45 -20.22 -81.25 -28.08
N ILE A 46 -20.59 -81.42 -29.35
CA ILE A 46 -20.53 -80.36 -30.38
C ILE A 46 -21.43 -79.15 -30.03
N PRO A 47 -22.74 -79.31 -29.75
CA PRO A 47 -23.59 -78.18 -29.37
C PRO A 47 -23.22 -77.58 -28.00
N ALA A 48 -22.75 -78.39 -27.05
CA ALA A 48 -22.25 -77.89 -25.77
C ALA A 48 -21.00 -77.02 -25.94
N LEU A 49 -20.04 -77.45 -26.77
CA LEU A 49 -18.86 -76.68 -27.12
C LEU A 49 -19.22 -75.41 -27.90
N ALA A 50 -20.18 -75.48 -28.82
CA ALA A 50 -20.66 -74.31 -29.54
C ALA A 50 -21.31 -73.29 -28.59
N ALA A 51 -22.16 -73.73 -27.66
CA ALA A 51 -22.77 -72.87 -26.65
C ALA A 51 -21.70 -72.24 -25.72
N PHE A 52 -20.71 -73.03 -25.29
CA PHE A 52 -19.58 -72.52 -24.52
C PHE A 52 -18.77 -71.46 -25.27
N LEU A 53 -18.44 -71.71 -26.54
CA LEU A 53 -17.72 -70.74 -27.39
C LEU A 53 -18.52 -69.46 -27.61
N VAL A 54 -19.84 -69.55 -27.84
CA VAL A 54 -20.69 -68.37 -28.00
C VAL A 54 -20.69 -67.54 -26.72
N ILE A 55 -20.87 -68.15 -25.55
CA ILE A 55 -20.82 -67.45 -24.26
C ILE A 55 -19.43 -66.87 -24.01
N TRP A 56 -18.37 -67.62 -24.33
CA TRP A 56 -16.99 -67.17 -24.15
C TRP A 56 -16.65 -65.96 -25.02
N ILE A 57 -17.08 -65.94 -26.28
CA ILE A 57 -16.88 -64.80 -27.19
C ILE A 57 -17.63 -63.58 -26.69
N ILE A 58 -18.88 -63.74 -26.23
CA ILE A 58 -19.66 -62.64 -25.64
C ILE A 58 -18.96 -62.11 -24.38
N MET A 59 -18.51 -63.00 -23.50
CA MET A 59 -17.80 -62.63 -22.27
C MET A 59 -16.48 -61.90 -22.59
N ALA A 60 -15.67 -62.45 -23.48
CA ALA A 60 -14.39 -61.87 -23.88
C ALA A 60 -14.58 -60.49 -24.52
N LYS A 61 -15.62 -60.31 -25.34
CA LYS A 61 -15.89 -59.03 -26.01
C LYS A 61 -16.54 -57.99 -25.09
N PHE A 62 -17.33 -58.38 -24.10
CA PHE A 62 -18.04 -57.43 -23.23
C PHE A 62 -17.31 -57.15 -21.90
N ILE A 63 -16.58 -58.10 -21.33
CA ILE A 63 -16.00 -57.97 -19.96
C ILE A 63 -14.52 -57.60 -19.99
N TRP A 64 -13.76 -58.04 -20.99
CA TRP A 64 -12.34 -57.69 -21.08
C TRP A 64 -12.10 -56.18 -21.31
N PRO A 65 -12.84 -55.49 -22.19
CA PRO A 65 -12.65 -54.06 -22.42
C PRO A 65 -12.89 -53.16 -21.18
N PRO A 66 -13.98 -53.29 -20.39
CA PRO A 66 -14.18 -52.44 -19.23
C PRO A 66 -13.17 -52.70 -18.10
N VAL A 67 -12.64 -53.92 -17.97
CA VAL A 67 -11.61 -54.24 -16.97
C VAL A 67 -10.29 -53.56 -17.32
N LEU A 68 -9.84 -53.68 -18.58
CA LEU A 68 -8.64 -52.98 -19.06
C LEU A 68 -8.79 -51.46 -18.94
N LYS A 69 -9.95 -50.93 -19.34
CA LYS A 69 -10.25 -49.50 -19.21
C LYS A 69 -10.24 -49.03 -17.75
N ALA A 70 -10.72 -49.84 -16.81
CA ALA A 70 -10.69 -49.50 -15.39
C ALA A 70 -9.25 -49.48 -14.84
N MET A 71 -8.38 -50.38 -15.30
CA MET A 71 -6.96 -50.39 -14.93
C MET A 71 -6.22 -49.18 -15.52
N GLU A 72 -6.44 -48.89 -16.80
CA GLU A 72 -5.85 -47.73 -17.49
C GLU A 72 -6.30 -46.41 -16.85
N ASN A 73 -7.60 -46.25 -16.57
CA ASN A 73 -8.13 -45.08 -15.86
C ASN A 73 -7.49 -44.90 -14.47
N ARG A 74 -7.27 -46.00 -13.73
CA ARG A 74 -6.61 -45.93 -12.41
C ARG A 74 -5.16 -45.51 -12.55
N GLN A 75 -4.44 -46.08 -13.51
CA GLN A 75 -3.05 -45.73 -13.76
C GLN A 75 -2.92 -44.28 -14.20
N GLN A 76 -3.75 -43.83 -15.15
CA GLN A 76 -3.78 -42.46 -15.61
C GLN A 76 -4.12 -41.49 -14.48
N LYS A 77 -5.13 -41.79 -13.65
CA LYS A 77 -5.47 -40.96 -12.50
C LYS A 77 -4.31 -40.83 -11.50
N ILE A 78 -3.58 -41.91 -11.23
CA ILE A 78 -2.41 -41.86 -10.34
C ILE A 78 -1.31 -40.98 -10.93
N GLN A 79 -1.04 -41.11 -12.23
CA GLN A 79 -0.06 -40.27 -12.91
C GLN A 79 -0.48 -38.80 -12.88
N ASP A 80 -1.73 -38.49 -13.21
CA ASP A 80 -2.27 -37.13 -13.18
C ASP A 80 -2.22 -36.55 -11.75
N ASP A 81 -2.58 -37.34 -10.73
CA ASP A 81 -2.53 -36.91 -9.32
C ASP A 81 -1.07 -36.65 -8.87
N LEU A 82 -0.11 -37.46 -9.32
CA LEU A 82 1.32 -37.28 -9.04
C LEU A 82 1.89 -36.04 -9.74
N ASP A 83 1.60 -35.86 -11.03
CA ASP A 83 2.03 -34.71 -11.81
C ASP A 83 1.42 -33.42 -11.24
N ALA A 84 0.15 -33.43 -10.86
CA ALA A 84 -0.50 -32.30 -10.20
C ALA A 84 0.14 -31.99 -8.83
N ALA A 85 0.50 -33.01 -8.05
CA ALA A 85 1.18 -32.83 -6.78
C ALA A 85 2.59 -32.24 -6.96
N GLU A 86 3.35 -32.70 -7.96
CA GLU A 86 4.66 -32.16 -8.29
C GLU A 86 4.57 -30.70 -8.77
N GLN A 87 3.65 -30.40 -9.69
CA GLN A 87 3.42 -29.03 -10.15
C GLN A 87 3.00 -28.10 -9.02
N SER A 88 2.13 -28.56 -8.10
CA SER A 88 1.72 -27.80 -6.92
C SER A 88 2.89 -27.51 -5.99
N LYS A 89 3.78 -28.49 -5.78
CA LYS A 89 5.01 -28.29 -5.00
C LYS A 89 5.94 -27.26 -5.66
N LEU A 90 6.22 -27.41 -6.96
CA LEU A 90 7.06 -26.47 -7.71
C LEU A 90 6.48 -25.05 -7.73
N ALA A 91 5.16 -24.93 -7.93
CA ALA A 91 4.47 -23.65 -7.86
C ALA A 91 4.56 -23.03 -6.45
N GLY A 92 4.40 -23.84 -5.40
CA GLY A 92 4.56 -23.41 -4.01
C GLY A 92 5.97 -22.94 -3.68
N GLU A 93 6.99 -23.66 -4.15
CA GLU A 93 8.40 -23.27 -4.01
C GLU A 93 8.68 -21.96 -4.74
N LYS A 94 8.22 -21.82 -5.98
CA LYS A 94 8.36 -20.59 -6.77
C LYS A 94 7.67 -19.40 -6.09
N ILE A 95 6.45 -19.57 -5.58
CA ILE A 95 5.73 -18.52 -4.84
C ILE A 95 6.50 -18.14 -3.57
N ARG A 96 7.07 -19.13 -2.86
CA ARG A 96 7.88 -18.89 -1.67
C ARG A 96 9.14 -18.10 -2.00
N GLU A 97 9.82 -18.43 -3.09
CA GLU A 97 10.98 -17.68 -3.56
C GLU A 97 10.62 -16.25 -3.97
N GLN A 98 9.54 -16.08 -4.73
CA GLN A 98 9.03 -14.75 -5.10
C GLN A 98 8.66 -13.92 -3.87
N CYS A 99 7.99 -14.52 -2.88
CA CYS A 99 7.65 -13.84 -1.63
C CYS A 99 8.90 -13.41 -0.87
N LYS A 100 9.91 -14.28 -0.77
CA LYS A 100 11.21 -13.92 -0.16
C LYS A 100 11.89 -12.78 -0.91
N ALA A 101 11.90 -12.83 -2.24
CA ALA A 101 12.48 -11.78 -3.07
C ALA A 101 11.75 -10.45 -2.87
N ASN A 102 10.41 -10.46 -2.87
CA ASN A 102 9.59 -9.28 -2.64
C ASN A 102 9.83 -8.68 -1.24
N ILE A 103 9.97 -9.52 -0.21
CA ILE A 103 10.30 -9.05 1.14
C ILE A 103 11.69 -8.40 1.17
N ALA A 104 12.68 -9.02 0.54
CA ALA A 104 14.03 -8.47 0.47
C ALA A 104 14.07 -7.14 -0.30
N GLU A 105 13.32 -7.05 -1.40
CA GLU A 105 13.19 -5.82 -2.18
C GLU A 105 12.48 -4.72 -1.36
N ALA A 106 11.38 -5.05 -0.67
CA ALA A 106 10.67 -4.12 0.19
C ALA A 106 11.55 -3.59 1.32
N GLN A 107 12.37 -4.45 1.94
CA GLN A 107 13.35 -4.03 2.95
C GLN A 107 14.39 -3.07 2.36
N LYS A 108 14.94 -3.40 1.18
CA LYS A 108 15.90 -2.53 0.49
C LYS A 108 15.29 -1.16 0.13
N GLN A 109 14.05 -1.13 -0.33
CA GLN A 109 13.33 0.11 -0.62
C GLN A 109 13.07 0.91 0.66
N ALA A 110 12.67 0.25 1.76
CA ALA A 110 12.49 0.91 3.05
C ALA A 110 13.78 1.53 3.57
N ASP A 111 14.90 0.81 3.51
CA ASP A 111 16.21 1.31 3.91
C ASP A 111 16.67 2.50 3.03
N ALA A 112 16.39 2.44 1.72
CA ALA A 112 16.65 3.54 0.81
C ALA A 112 15.83 4.79 1.18
N ILE A 113 14.52 4.64 1.43
CA ILE A 113 13.63 5.73 1.86
C ILE A 113 14.11 6.33 3.18
N ILE A 114 14.50 5.51 4.16
CA ILE A 114 15.00 5.99 5.45
C ILE A 114 16.31 6.77 5.25
N THR A 115 17.19 6.30 4.36
CA THR A 115 18.47 6.96 4.09
C THR A 115 18.28 8.29 3.38
N GLU A 116 17.38 8.34 2.39
CA GLU A 116 16.98 9.56 1.69
C GLU A 116 16.32 10.56 2.64
N ALA A 117 15.35 10.12 3.44
CA ALA A 117 14.69 10.97 4.43
C ALA A 117 15.66 11.55 5.46
N LYS A 118 16.68 10.78 5.90
CA LYS A 118 17.74 11.29 6.78
C LYS A 118 18.58 12.36 6.09
N LYS A 119 18.99 12.13 4.84
CA LYS A 119 19.75 13.09 4.05
C LYS A 119 18.97 14.39 3.81
N ASP A 120 17.69 14.28 3.50
CA ASP A 120 16.80 15.42 3.31
C ASP A 120 16.59 16.19 4.61
N ALA A 121 16.41 15.47 5.73
CA ALA A 121 16.31 16.09 7.05
C ALA A 121 17.59 16.83 7.44
N GLU A 122 18.77 16.27 7.16
CA GLU A 122 20.05 16.94 7.38
C GLU A 122 20.21 18.18 6.49
N SER A 123 19.87 18.08 5.21
CA SER A 123 19.90 19.23 4.29
C SER A 123 18.94 20.34 4.75
N LEU A 124 17.70 19.98 5.11
CA LEU A 124 16.70 20.92 5.59
C LEU A 124 17.14 21.56 6.91
N ARG A 125 17.74 20.79 7.82
CA ARG A 125 18.30 21.32 9.07
C ARG A 125 19.38 22.37 8.79
N THR A 126 20.30 22.09 7.87
CA THR A 126 21.35 23.05 7.48
C THR A 126 20.73 24.31 6.88
N GLN A 127 19.79 24.17 5.94
CA GLN A 127 19.08 25.31 5.33
C GLN A 127 18.33 26.17 6.37
N ILE A 128 17.66 25.54 7.33
CA ILE A 128 16.97 26.25 8.42
C ILE A 128 17.98 26.99 9.29
N LEU A 129 19.11 26.38 9.63
CA LEU A 129 20.15 27.03 10.43
C LEU A 129 20.79 28.21 9.69
N GLU A 130 21.10 28.07 8.41
CA GLU A 130 21.63 29.15 7.57
C GLU A 130 20.63 30.30 7.48
N LYS A 131 19.37 30.01 7.19
CA LYS A 131 18.31 31.02 7.14
C LYS A 131 18.09 31.71 8.49
N ALA A 132 18.11 30.94 9.59
CA ALA A 132 17.98 31.51 10.93
C ALA A 132 19.16 32.43 11.28
N GLN A 133 20.39 32.08 10.87
CA GLN A 133 21.56 32.95 11.04
C GLN A 133 21.45 34.22 10.17
N GLU A 134 21.01 34.09 8.93
CA GLU A 134 20.76 35.21 8.04
C GLU A 134 19.71 36.17 8.63
N ASP A 135 18.55 35.64 9.03
CA ASP A 135 17.46 36.40 9.64
C ASP A 135 17.89 37.08 10.95
N ALA A 136 18.67 36.37 11.78
CA ALA A 136 19.23 36.93 13.01
C ALA A 136 20.20 38.09 12.70
N SER A 137 21.10 37.91 11.72
CA SER A 137 22.05 38.95 11.31
C SER A 137 21.34 40.19 10.75
N ALA A 138 20.30 39.99 9.93
CA ALA A 138 19.48 41.05 9.37
C ALA A 138 18.71 41.79 10.47
N THR A 139 18.19 41.07 11.46
CA THR A 139 17.51 41.65 12.62
C THR A 139 18.46 42.51 13.46
N ILE A 140 19.68 42.01 13.73
CA ILE A 140 20.71 42.77 14.46
C ILE A 140 21.11 44.02 13.69
N ALA A 141 21.30 43.94 12.37
CA ALA A 141 21.61 45.09 11.54
C ALA A 141 20.51 46.16 11.62
N LYS A 142 19.25 45.77 11.42
CA LYS A 142 18.08 46.66 11.57
C LYS A 142 17.99 47.28 12.96
N ALA A 143 18.24 46.50 14.01
CA ALA A 143 18.22 46.99 15.39
C ALA A 143 19.34 48.02 15.64
N ARG A 144 20.54 47.81 15.07
CA ARG A 144 21.65 48.78 15.16
C ARG A 144 21.32 50.07 14.42
N ASP A 145 20.72 49.97 13.24
CA ASP A 145 20.31 51.15 12.47
C ASP A 145 19.23 51.95 13.21
N ALA A 146 18.21 51.26 13.75
CA ALA A 146 17.18 51.88 14.58
C ALA A 146 17.77 52.53 15.84
N ALA A 147 18.69 51.86 16.53
CA ALA A 147 19.37 52.43 17.70
C ALA A 147 20.22 53.66 17.35
N ALA A 148 20.86 53.68 16.17
CA ALA A 148 21.62 54.84 15.71
C ALA A 148 20.71 56.04 15.41
N VAL A 149 19.54 55.79 14.81
CA VAL A 149 18.52 56.82 14.56
C VAL A 149 17.96 57.37 15.88
N GLU A 150 17.58 56.49 16.81
CA GLU A 150 17.04 56.89 18.11
C GLU A 150 18.08 57.67 18.94
N ARG A 151 19.35 57.26 18.89
CA ARG A 151 20.44 57.99 19.56
C ARG A 151 20.60 59.41 19.01
N LYS A 152 20.51 59.59 17.69
CA LYS A 152 20.56 60.93 17.08
C LYS A 152 19.38 61.77 17.54
N LYS A 153 18.18 61.21 17.57
CA LYS A 153 16.97 61.89 18.06
C LYS A 153 17.12 62.31 19.53
N ALA A 154 17.58 61.40 20.39
CA ALA A 154 17.84 61.69 21.81
C ALA A 154 18.93 62.77 22.00
N MET A 155 19.96 62.81 21.14
CA MET A 155 20.97 63.87 21.20
C MET A 155 20.38 65.24 20.83
N VAL A 156 19.46 65.30 19.86
CA VAL A 156 18.78 66.55 19.48
C VAL A 156 17.89 67.03 20.62
N GLU A 157 17.06 66.15 21.18
CA GLU A 157 16.15 66.45 22.29
C GLU A 157 16.91 66.88 23.57
N LEU A 158 18.04 66.24 23.85
CA LEU A 158 18.94 66.64 24.93
C LEU A 158 19.54 68.04 24.67
N SER A 159 19.92 68.34 23.43
CA SER A 159 20.48 69.65 23.08
C SER A 159 19.44 70.76 23.25
N GLU A 160 18.20 70.54 22.83
CA GLU A 160 17.06 71.44 23.07
C GLU A 160 16.83 71.66 24.56
N SER A 161 16.77 70.58 25.35
CA SER A 161 16.59 70.65 26.81
C SER A 161 17.70 71.45 27.51
N VAL A 162 18.95 71.33 27.05
CA VAL A 162 20.10 72.07 27.61
C VAL A 162 20.02 73.56 27.25
N VAL A 163 19.56 73.90 26.03
CA VAL A 163 19.33 75.29 25.63
C VAL A 163 18.24 75.92 26.50
N ASP A 164 17.10 75.24 26.66
CA ASP A 164 15.99 75.73 27.49
C ASP A 164 16.41 75.94 28.94
N LEU A 165 17.15 74.99 29.53
CA LEU A 165 17.68 75.11 30.89
C LEU A 165 18.68 76.26 31.01
N SER A 166 19.53 76.47 30.00
CA SER A 166 20.49 77.59 29.97
C SER A 166 19.78 78.94 29.94
N VAL A 167 18.70 79.07 29.17
CA VAL A 167 17.85 80.27 29.13
C VAL A 167 17.16 80.49 30.48
N GLU A 168 16.63 79.44 31.12
CA GLU A 168 16.03 79.55 32.46
C GLU A 168 17.04 80.05 33.50
N ILE A 169 18.25 79.48 33.52
CA ILE A 169 19.32 79.88 34.44
C ILE A 169 19.73 81.33 34.18
N ALA A 170 19.94 81.73 32.92
CA ALA A 170 20.28 83.11 32.57
C ALA A 170 19.17 84.09 33.01
N GLY A 171 17.90 83.72 32.80
CA GLY A 171 16.75 84.49 33.27
C GLY A 171 16.71 84.66 34.78
N LYS A 172 16.99 83.59 35.55
CA LYS A 172 17.08 83.66 37.02
C LYS A 172 18.25 84.51 37.51
N ILE A 173 19.42 84.43 36.88
CA ILE A 173 20.59 85.24 37.26
C ILE A 173 20.31 86.72 37.00
N ILE A 174 19.78 87.08 35.83
CA ILE A 174 19.44 88.47 35.50
C ILE A 174 18.33 88.97 36.43
N GLY A 175 17.25 88.21 36.60
CA GLY A 175 16.12 88.59 37.46
C GLY A 175 16.47 88.67 38.95
N GLY A 176 17.48 87.93 39.42
CA GLY A 176 17.91 87.91 40.83
C GLY A 176 19.05 88.88 41.19
N SER A 177 19.78 89.43 40.21
CA SER A 177 20.97 90.27 40.46
C SER A 177 20.83 91.74 40.08
N LEU A 178 19.74 92.15 39.43
CA LEU A 178 19.50 93.53 39.04
C LEU A 178 19.20 94.43 40.25
N SER A 179 20.20 95.20 40.69
CA SER A 179 20.00 96.41 41.48
C SER A 179 19.75 97.61 40.56
N ASP A 180 18.99 98.60 41.04
CA ASP A 180 18.59 99.83 40.31
C ASP A 180 19.78 100.55 39.64
N GLU A 181 20.96 100.44 40.27
CA GLU A 181 22.23 100.98 39.78
C GLU A 181 22.75 100.31 38.49
N GLN A 182 22.59 98.99 38.36
CA GLN A 182 23.05 98.24 37.19
C GLN A 182 22.14 98.47 35.97
N GLN A 183 20.84 98.65 36.21
CA GLN A 183 19.85 99.00 35.18
C GLN A 183 20.17 100.36 34.54
N ARG A 184 20.55 101.36 35.36
CA ARG A 184 21.00 102.67 34.88
C ARG A 184 22.28 102.59 34.03
N ARG A 185 23.28 101.83 34.49
CA ARG A 185 24.54 101.63 33.75
C ARG A 185 24.35 100.94 32.40
N LEU A 186 23.44 99.96 32.31
CA LEU A 186 23.14 99.29 31.04
C LEU A 186 22.46 100.24 30.05
N ALA A 187 21.51 101.06 30.53
CA ALA A 187 20.83 102.07 29.72
C ALA A 187 21.80 103.11 29.14
N GLU A 188 22.74 103.62 29.95
CA GLU A 188 23.79 104.54 29.48
C GLU A 188 24.70 103.89 28.43
N LYS A 189 25.06 102.61 28.62
CA LYS A 189 25.93 101.88 27.67
C LYS A 189 25.26 101.67 26.31
N TYR A 190 23.97 101.32 26.27
CA TYR A 190 23.20 101.24 25.02
C TYR A 190 23.05 102.62 24.35
N LEU A 191 22.83 103.68 25.14
CA LEU A 191 22.75 105.04 24.61
C LEU A 191 24.06 105.45 23.93
N HIS A 192 25.19 105.09 24.55
CA HIS A 192 26.53 105.41 24.05
C HIS A 192 26.94 104.58 22.81
N GLU A 193 26.50 103.34 22.69
CA GLU A 193 26.82 102.47 21.54
C GLU A 193 25.98 102.83 20.31
N VAL A 194 24.72 103.24 20.50
CA VAL A 194 23.86 103.76 19.44
C VAL A 194 24.29 105.15 18.97
N SER A 195 24.81 106.00 19.86
CA SER A 195 25.37 107.29 19.47
C SER A 195 26.74 107.16 18.80
N ALA A 196 27.63 106.26 19.27
CA ALA A 196 28.92 106.01 18.64
C ALA A 196 28.79 105.40 17.23
N SER A 197 27.78 104.56 16.99
CA SER A 197 27.51 104.02 15.64
C SER A 197 26.91 105.05 14.68
N HIS A 198 26.32 106.15 15.18
CA HIS A 198 25.88 107.28 14.35
C HIS A 198 27.01 108.26 13.98
N GLU A 199 28.13 108.31 14.72
CA GLU A 199 29.28 109.18 14.41
C GLU A 199 30.25 108.62 13.35
N GLN A 200 30.18 107.31 13.03
CA GLN A 200 31.03 106.68 12.01
C GLN A 200 30.43 106.69 10.59
N GLN A 201 29.29 107.36 10.39
CA GLN A 201 28.57 107.37 9.11
C GLN A 201 28.41 108.77 8.48
N SER A 202 29.16 109.78 8.95
CA SER A 202 29.36 111.07 8.25
C SER A 202 30.79 111.24 7.75
#